data_AF-A0A127A766-F1
#
_entry.id   AF-A0A127A766-F1
#
_cell.length_a   1.000
_cell.length_b   1.000
_cell.length_c   1.000
_cell.angle_alpha   90.00
_cell.angle_beta   90.00
_cell.angle_gamma   90.00
#
_symmetry.space_group_name_H-M   'P 1'
#
loop_
_entity.id
_entity.type
_entity.pdbx_description
1 polymer ?
#
loop_
_entity_poly.entity_id
_entity_poly.type
_entity_poly.pdbx_seq_one_letter_code
_entity_poly.pdbx_strand_id
1 'polypeptide(L)'
;MGEAKTVRRLGKSRRDNEKGGRTEYIKVWCSPEEKAAVVVKAEQQGVTAPRLLFESAMAQPGETAFDRRNLAQELLGIRTLLGAVSNNMNQIARHANATGEFPDDAAAAVAVARRLMARIDEAVVQVMRP
;
A
#
# COMPACT_ATOMS: atom_id res chain seq x y z
N MET A 1 -28.47 7.87 2.45
CA MET A 1 -27.51 7.28 3.40
C MET A 1 -26.70 6.27 2.60
N GLY A 2 -25.60 6.72 2.01
CA GLY A 2 -24.86 6.00 0.97
C GLY A 2 -23.88 5.01 1.59
N GLU A 3 -24.08 3.73 1.27
CA GLU A 3 -23.27 2.60 1.71
C GLU A 3 -21.82 2.77 1.20
N ALA A 4 -20.86 2.85 2.13
CA ALA A 4 -19.46 2.86 1.80
C ALA A 4 -19.08 1.49 1.22
N LYS A 5 -18.85 1.43 -0.10
CA LYS A 5 -18.28 0.27 -0.78
C LYS A 5 -16.96 -0.08 -0.10
N THR A 6 -16.99 -1.17 0.64
CA THR A 6 -15.84 -1.73 1.36
C THR A 6 -14.74 -1.99 0.33
N VAL A 7 -13.57 -1.38 0.53
CA VAL A 7 -12.37 -1.63 -0.25
C VAL A 7 -12.13 -3.15 -0.24
N ARG A 8 -12.34 -3.82 -1.37
CA ARG A 8 -12.02 -5.25 -1.52
C ARG A 8 -10.56 -5.41 -1.12
N ARG A 9 -10.29 -6.20 -0.06
CA ARG A 9 -8.92 -6.57 0.34
C ARG A 9 -8.18 -7.08 -0.89
N LEU A 10 -7.19 -6.34 -1.36
CA LEU A 10 -6.25 -6.81 -2.37
C LEU A 10 -5.41 -7.92 -1.73
N GLY A 11 -5.70 -9.17 -2.09
CA GLY A 11 -4.85 -10.32 -1.77
C GLY A 11 -5.57 -11.47 -1.07
N LYS A 12 -5.37 -12.68 -1.58
CA LYS A 12 -5.81 -13.93 -0.93
C LYS A 12 -4.99 -14.15 0.35
N SER A 13 -5.64 -14.66 1.41
CA SER A 13 -4.97 -14.96 2.69
C SER A 13 -3.97 -16.15 2.59
N ARG A 14 -4.19 -17.07 1.65
CA ARG A 14 -3.31 -18.20 1.34
C ARG A 14 -2.37 -17.85 0.18
N ARG A 15 -1.20 -18.51 0.12
CA ARG A 15 -0.28 -18.42 -1.03
C ARG A 15 -0.98 -18.89 -2.30
N ASP A 16 -0.55 -18.35 -3.43
CA ASP A 16 -1.04 -18.80 -4.72
C ASP A 16 -0.67 -20.27 -4.98
N ASN A 17 -1.57 -20.92 -5.72
CA ASN A 17 -1.40 -22.28 -6.17
C ASN A 17 -0.31 -22.32 -7.24
N GLU A 18 0.57 -23.30 -7.13
CA GLU A 18 1.66 -23.52 -8.07
C GLU A 18 1.22 -24.54 -9.14
N LYS A 19 1.53 -24.27 -10.41
CA LYS A 19 1.25 -25.23 -11.49
C LYS A 19 2.10 -26.48 -11.28
N GLY A 20 1.45 -27.63 -11.19
CA GLY A 20 2.09 -28.91 -10.84
C GLY A 20 2.06 -29.24 -9.35
N GLY A 21 1.66 -28.28 -8.49
CA GLY A 21 1.63 -28.47 -7.03
C GLY A 21 3.03 -28.42 -6.40
N ARG A 22 3.07 -28.18 -5.09
CA ARG A 22 4.32 -28.28 -4.31
C ARG A 22 4.48 -29.71 -3.84
N THR A 23 5.62 -30.33 -4.15
CA THR A 23 5.91 -31.73 -3.81
C THR A 23 6.66 -31.88 -2.50
N GLU A 24 7.42 -30.85 -2.10
CA GLU A 24 8.26 -30.85 -0.89
C GLU A 24 7.58 -30.13 0.28
N TYR A 25 7.87 -30.60 1.50
CA TYR A 25 7.40 -29.97 2.73
C TYR A 25 8.54 -29.75 3.72
N ILE A 26 8.46 -28.66 4.48
CA ILE A 26 9.38 -28.34 5.57
C ILE A 26 8.66 -28.59 6.88
N LYS A 27 9.19 -29.48 7.72
CA LYS A 27 8.67 -29.75 9.06
C LYS A 27 9.41 -28.89 10.07
N VAL A 28 8.66 -28.09 10.83
CA VAL A 28 9.20 -27.23 11.89
C VAL A 28 8.62 -27.66 13.24
N TRP A 29 9.50 -27.98 14.18
CA TRP A 29 9.11 -28.19 15.57
C TRP A 29 9.09 -26.84 16.30
N CYS A 30 8.09 -26.62 17.13
CA CYS A 30 7.95 -25.41 17.94
C CYS A 30 7.29 -25.74 19.28
N SER A 31 7.58 -24.93 20.29
CA SER A 31 6.86 -24.95 21.55
C SER A 31 5.43 -24.41 21.37
N PRO A 32 4.51 -24.67 22.33
CA PRO A 32 3.17 -24.08 22.31
C PRO A 32 3.18 -22.54 22.22
N GLU A 33 4.10 -21.89 22.94
CA GLU A 33 4.25 -20.44 22.99
C GLU A 33 4.73 -19.88 21.64
N GLU A 34 5.73 -20.52 21.03
CA GLU A 34 6.23 -20.15 19.71
C GLU A 34 5.15 -20.29 18.64
N LYS A 35 4.38 -21.38 18.68
CA LYS A 35 3.24 -21.57 17.78
C LYS A 35 2.21 -20.47 17.93
N ALA A 36 1.85 -20.13 19.17
CA ALA A 36 0.90 -19.04 19.45
C ALA A 36 1.43 -17.70 18.90
N ALA A 37 2.70 -17.39 19.11
CA ALA A 37 3.33 -16.17 18.61
C ALA A 37 3.28 -16.08 17.08
N VAL A 38 3.53 -17.19 16.36
CA VAL A 38 3.44 -17.23 14.89
C VAL A 38 2.01 -17.03 14.42
N VAL A 39 1.02 -17.66 15.07
CA VAL A 39 -0.40 -17.51 14.73
C VAL A 39 -0.85 -16.06 14.92
N VAL A 40 -0.54 -15.44 16.06
CA VAL A 40 -0.88 -14.04 16.33
C VAL A 40 -0.26 -13.11 15.29
N LYS A 41 1.03 -13.31 14.94
CA LYS A 41 1.69 -12.50 13.89
C LYS A 41 1.04 -12.69 12.53
N ALA A 42 0.61 -13.90 12.19
CA ALA A 42 -0.04 -14.19 10.92
C ALA A 42 -1.43 -13.54 10.84
N GLU A 43 -2.21 -13.58 11.92
CA GLU A 43 -3.51 -12.91 12.04
C GLU A 43 -3.38 -11.39 11.91
N GLN A 44 -2.40 -10.79 12.58
CA GLN A 44 -2.10 -9.36 12.48
C GLN A 44 -1.79 -8.93 11.03
N GLN A 45 -1.19 -9.81 10.24
CA GLN A 45 -0.86 -9.57 8.83
C GLN A 45 -1.92 -10.07 7.85
N GLY A 46 -3.02 -10.70 8.33
CA GLY A 46 -4.10 -11.23 7.50
C GLY A 46 -3.71 -12.44 6.64
N VAL A 47 -2.60 -13.11 6.96
CA VAL A 47 -2.07 -14.27 6.22
C VAL A 47 -2.10 -15.54 7.06
N THR A 48 -1.93 -16.69 6.43
CA THR A 48 -1.78 -17.97 7.16
C THR A 48 -0.37 -18.12 7.75
N ALA A 49 -0.23 -18.80 8.90
CA ALA A 49 1.05 -19.07 9.53
C ALA A 49 2.11 -19.73 8.60
N PRO A 50 1.78 -20.74 7.76
CA PRO A 50 2.75 -21.30 6.82
C PRO A 50 3.22 -20.30 5.76
N ARG A 51 2.33 -19.40 5.32
CA ARG A 51 2.68 -18.32 4.38
C ARG A 51 3.68 -17.36 5.02
N LEU A 52 3.38 -16.90 6.23
CA LEU A 52 4.24 -16.00 6.99
C LEU A 52 5.65 -16.60 7.16
N LEU A 53 5.75 -17.85 7.61
CA LEU A 53 7.03 -18.51 7.82
C LEU A 53 7.84 -18.63 6.52
N PHE A 54 7.18 -19.02 5.43
CA PHE A 54 7.85 -19.19 4.14
C PHE A 54 8.31 -17.85 3.54
N GLU A 55 7.45 -16.84 3.53
CA GLU A 55 7.79 -15.50 3.03
C GLU A 55 8.89 -14.86 3.88
N SER A 56 8.85 -15.02 5.21
CA SER A 56 9.90 -14.49 6.10
C SER A 56 11.26 -15.16 5.89
N ALA A 57 11.27 -16.45 5.56
CA ALA A 57 12.50 -17.20 5.31
C ALA A 57 13.09 -16.95 3.91
N MET A 58 12.25 -16.62 2.93
CA MET A 58 12.64 -16.34 1.54
C MET A 58 12.88 -14.84 1.28
N ALA A 59 12.45 -13.96 2.19
CA ALA A 59 12.80 -12.56 2.15
C ALA A 59 14.33 -12.44 2.16
N GLN A 60 14.89 -11.68 1.22
CA GLN A 60 16.32 -11.43 1.21
C GLN A 60 16.74 -10.80 2.56
N PRO A 61 17.89 -11.19 3.14
CA PRO A 61 18.43 -10.52 4.31
C PRO A 61 18.74 -9.07 3.92
N GLY A 62 17.79 -8.16 4.15
CA GLY A 62 17.87 -6.82 3.60
C GLY A 62 16.61 -5.99 3.78
N GLU A 63 15.40 -6.57 3.77
CA GLU A 63 14.15 -5.79 3.92
C GLU A 63 13.90 -5.40 5.39
N THR A 64 14.78 -4.54 5.86
CA THR A 64 14.89 -4.11 7.25
C THR A 64 13.72 -3.19 7.61
N ALA A 65 13.50 -2.97 8.91
CA ALA A 65 12.58 -1.94 9.39
C ALA A 65 12.89 -0.53 8.81
N PHE A 66 14.09 -0.33 8.27
CA PHE A 66 14.53 0.87 7.56
C PHE A 66 13.79 1.03 6.22
N ASP A 67 13.67 -0.02 5.41
CA ASP A 67 12.97 0.05 4.11
C ASP A 67 11.47 0.26 4.32
N ARG A 68 10.88 -0.38 5.34
CA ARG A 68 9.50 -0.11 5.75
C ARG A 68 9.29 1.33 6.24
N ARG A 69 10.27 1.93 6.91
CA ARG A 69 10.21 3.34 7.36
C ARG A 69 10.37 4.30 6.19
N ASN A 70 11.28 4.04 5.26
CA ASN A 70 11.45 4.84 4.05
C ASN A 70 10.19 4.81 3.18
N LEU A 71 9.63 3.62 2.98
CA LEU A 71 8.35 3.46 2.29
C LEU A 71 7.21 4.19 3.01
N ALA A 72 7.15 4.10 4.34
CA ALA A 72 6.15 4.83 5.13
C ALA A 72 6.32 6.36 5.02
N GLN A 73 7.56 6.86 5.03
CA GLN A 73 7.86 8.28 4.81
C GLN A 73 7.45 8.74 3.40
N GLU A 74 7.70 7.91 2.41
CA GLU A 74 7.33 8.20 1.02
C GLU A 74 5.80 8.26 0.84
N LEU A 75 5.06 7.31 1.44
CA LEU A 75 3.60 7.32 1.49
C LEU A 75 3.03 8.54 2.25
N LEU A 76 3.66 8.95 3.35
CA LEU A 76 3.28 10.17 4.08
C LEU A 76 3.54 11.45 3.26
N GLY A 77 4.61 11.46 2.45
CA GLY A 77 4.90 12.52 1.49
C GLY A 77 3.82 12.63 0.42
N ILE A 78 3.41 11.50 -0.15
CA ILE A 78 2.30 11.41 -1.12
C ILE A 78 0.99 11.94 -0.52
N ARG A 79 0.64 11.53 0.72
CA ARG A 79 -0.55 11.99 1.43
C ARG A 79 -0.58 13.51 1.62
N THR A 80 0.55 14.10 1.97
CA THR A 80 0.67 15.56 2.18
C THR A 80 0.45 16.32 0.87
N LEU A 81 1.06 15.85 -0.22
CA LEU A 81 0.90 16.46 -1.54
C LEU A 81 -0.55 16.34 -2.07
N LEU A 82 -1.21 15.20 -1.81
CA LEU A 82 -2.63 15.02 -2.14
C LEU A 82 -3.52 16.02 -1.39
N GLY A 83 -3.21 16.31 -0.12
CA GLY A 83 -3.89 17.34 0.66
C GLY A 83 -3.77 18.73 0.03
N ALA A 84 -2.57 19.09 -0.44
CA ALA A 84 -2.34 20.37 -1.13
C ALA A 84 -3.13 20.48 -2.45
N VAL A 85 -3.13 19.42 -3.27
CA VAL A 85 -3.92 19.38 -4.52
C VAL A 85 -5.41 19.49 -4.23
N SER A 86 -5.92 18.80 -3.22
CA SER A 86 -7.34 18.84 -2.84
C SER A 86 -7.76 20.23 -2.39
N ASN A 87 -6.90 20.93 -1.65
CA ASN A 87 -7.11 22.33 -1.27
C ASN A 87 -7.15 23.24 -2.50
N ASN A 88 -6.20 23.10 -3.43
CA ASN A 88 -6.15 23.92 -4.63
C ASN A 88 -7.38 23.70 -5.52
N MET A 89 -7.82 22.45 -5.69
CA MET A 89 -9.05 22.14 -6.43
C MET A 89 -10.29 22.73 -5.73
N ASN A 90 -10.36 22.68 -4.40
CA ASN A 90 -11.44 23.31 -3.64
C ASN A 90 -11.45 24.84 -3.80
N GLN A 91 -10.29 25.48 -3.88
CA GLN A 91 -10.19 26.92 -4.10
C GLN A 91 -10.66 27.30 -5.50
N ILE A 92 -10.24 26.55 -6.53
CA ILE A 92 -10.69 26.74 -7.92
C ILE A 92 -12.21 26.56 -8.02
N ALA A 93 -12.76 25.51 -7.41
CA ALA A 93 -14.20 25.26 -7.41
C ALA A 93 -14.97 26.38 -6.71
N ARG A 94 -14.50 26.87 -5.56
CA ARG A 94 -15.13 28.00 -4.86
C ARG A 94 -15.08 29.29 -5.68
N HIS A 95 -13.95 29.57 -6.32
CA HIS A 95 -13.79 30.76 -7.16
C HIS A 95 -14.73 30.69 -8.36
N ALA A 96 -14.71 29.58 -9.11
CA ALA A 96 -15.59 29.38 -10.26
C ALA A 96 -17.08 29.44 -9.89
N ASN A 97 -17.46 28.91 -8.73
CA ASN A 97 -18.84 29.02 -8.23
C ASN A 97 -19.22 30.45 -7.82
N ALA A 98 -18.26 31.28 -7.43
CA ALA A 98 -18.50 32.65 -6.97
C ALA A 98 -18.50 33.67 -8.13
N THR A 99 -17.65 33.48 -9.14
CA THR A 99 -17.45 34.44 -10.24
C THR A 99 -18.03 33.96 -11.57
N GLY A 100 -18.31 32.66 -11.73
CA GLY A 100 -18.68 32.05 -13.00
C GLY A 100 -17.49 31.86 -13.96
N GLU A 101 -16.29 32.23 -13.54
CA GLU A 101 -15.06 32.21 -14.35
C GLU A 101 -14.03 31.24 -13.78
N PHE A 102 -13.27 30.60 -14.67
CA PHE A 102 -12.22 29.66 -14.27
C PHE A 102 -10.90 30.42 -14.09
N PRO A 103 -10.22 30.32 -12.93
CA PRO A 103 -9.00 31.07 -12.69
C PRO A 103 -7.87 30.64 -13.63
N ASP A 104 -7.08 31.59 -14.15
CA ASP A 104 -5.92 31.33 -15.01
C ASP A 104 -4.89 30.38 -14.37
N ASP A 105 -4.77 30.43 -13.04
CA ASP A 105 -3.88 29.56 -12.25
C ASP A 105 -4.37 28.10 -12.11
N ALA A 106 -5.57 27.77 -12.59
CA ALA A 106 -6.09 26.41 -12.52
C ALA A 106 -5.24 25.41 -13.34
N ALA A 107 -4.58 25.88 -14.41
CA ALA A 107 -3.61 25.09 -15.16
C ALA A 107 -2.42 24.67 -14.29
N ALA A 108 -1.97 25.52 -13.36
CA ALA A 108 -0.89 25.21 -12.43
C ALA A 108 -1.30 24.12 -11.43
N ALA A 109 -2.53 24.16 -10.91
CA ALA A 109 -3.05 23.13 -10.02
C ALA A 109 -3.16 21.75 -10.73
N VAL A 110 -3.60 21.73 -11.98
CA VAL A 110 -3.64 20.51 -12.81
C VAL A 110 -2.23 19.98 -13.10
N ALA A 111 -1.25 20.85 -13.35
CA ALA A 111 0.14 20.46 -13.55
C ALA A 111 0.76 19.83 -12.29
N VAL A 112 0.44 20.36 -11.11
CA VAL A 112 0.86 19.78 -9.81
C VAL A 112 0.22 18.41 -9.61
N ALA A 113 -1.08 18.26 -9.91
CA ALA A 113 -1.78 16.98 -9.82
C ALA A 113 -1.17 15.92 -10.75
N ARG A 114 -0.82 16.28 -11.99
CA ARG A 114 -0.15 15.37 -12.94
C ARG A 114 1.22 14.91 -12.46
N ARG A 115 2.04 15.82 -11.92
CA ARG A 115 3.36 15.46 -11.33
C ARG A 115 3.20 14.53 -10.14
N LEU A 116 2.14 14.70 -9.35
CA LEU A 116 1.85 13.83 -8.22
C LEU A 116 1.47 12.42 -8.67
N MET A 117 0.62 12.29 -9.70
CA MET A 117 0.28 10.98 -10.27
C MET A 117 1.53 10.24 -10.76
N ALA A 118 2.43 10.92 -11.47
CA ALA A 118 3.68 10.33 -11.91
C ALA A 118 4.56 9.81 -10.75
N ARG A 119 4.67 10.57 -9.66
CA ARG A 119 5.41 10.13 -8.45
C ARG A 119 4.75 8.94 -7.75
N ILE A 120 3.41 8.87 -7.76
CA ILE A 120 2.68 7.71 -7.22
C ILE A 120 2.96 6.47 -8.07
N ASP A 121 2.92 6.60 -9.39
CA ASP A 121 3.22 5.50 -10.30
C ASP A 121 4.65 4.97 -10.10
N GLU A 122 5.63 5.86 -9.93
CA GLU A 122 7.03 5.50 -9.62
C GLU A 122 7.16 4.76 -8.28
N ALA A 123 6.53 5.27 -7.21
CA ALA A 123 6.56 4.64 -5.89
C ALA A 123 5.90 3.24 -5.92
N VAL A 124 4.80 3.08 -6.66
CA VAL A 124 4.14 1.78 -6.85
C VAL A 124 5.06 0.80 -7.58
N VAL A 125 5.78 1.23 -8.61
CA VAL A 125 6.75 0.39 -9.34
C VAL A 125 7.91 -0.04 -8.43
N GLN A 126 8.41 0.85 -7.57
CA GLN A 126 9.48 0.50 -6.62
C GLN A 126 9.03 -0.54 -5.60
N VAL A 127 7.80 -0.45 -5.10
CA VAL A 127 7.23 -1.42 -4.16
C VAL A 127 6.91 -2.77 -4.81
N MET A 128 6.55 -2.78 -6.11
CA MET A 128 6.20 -4.01 -6.83
C MET A 128 7.40 -4.74 -7.45
N ARG A 129 8.61 -4.16 -7.40
CA ARG A 129 9.80 -4.81 -7.98
C ARG A 129 10.31 -5.88 -7.00
N PRO A 130 10.45 -7.15 -7.43
CA PRO A 130 10.92 -8.24 -6.58
C PRO A 130 12.41 -8.12 -6.23
#